data_AF-A0A947G5Z9-F1
#
_entry.id   AF-A0A947G5Z9-F1
#
_cell.length_a   1.000
_cell.length_b   1.000
_cell.length_c   1.000
_cell.angle_alpha   90.00
_cell.angle_beta   90.00
_cell.angle_gamma   90.00
#
_symmetry.space_group_name_H-M   'P 1'
#
loop_
_entity.id
_entity.type
_entity.pdbx_description
1 polymer ?
#
loop_
_entity_poly.entity_id
_entity_poly.type
_entity_poly.pdbx_seq_one_letter_code
_entity_poly.pdbx_strand_id
1 'polypeptide(L)'
;MSSALAAMYRIAKDLEIRTSHGESTVQAARAAAEDPGTADSSLEDLRELPFVTIDYDSSWDLDQALYIRERDRGYELFYALADAAHFVRPGDPLFAESMERGVSFYLPGLTLPMLPACLSEGTTSLLPHEDRRALTFCIRLDELGMVESTELLPSVIRSRDKLTYSGVQHFLDRPDESPIASCEYRRSLELMAVIGTLRMQLAERRDVVR
;
A
#
# COMPACT_ATOMS: atom_id res chain seq x y z
N MET A 1 38.95 4.50 2.78
CA MET A 1 37.84 5.29 3.35
C MET A 1 36.62 4.38 3.42
N SER A 2 35.92 4.30 4.57
CA SER A 2 34.65 3.57 4.66
C SER A 2 33.61 4.30 3.80
N SER A 3 32.88 3.59 2.93
CA SER A 3 31.78 4.18 2.17
C SER A 3 30.65 4.63 3.11
N ALA A 4 29.80 5.54 2.65
CA ALA A 4 28.59 5.96 3.38
C ALA A 4 27.70 4.75 3.72
N LEU A 5 27.56 3.80 2.79
CA LEU A 5 26.81 2.56 3.02
C LEU A 5 27.43 1.70 4.14
N ALA A 6 28.75 1.53 4.16
CA ALA A 6 29.43 0.80 5.22
C ALA A 6 29.30 1.50 6.59
N ALA A 7 29.13 2.82 6.62
CA ALA A 7 28.79 3.54 7.85
C ALA A 7 27.35 3.22 8.31
N MET A 8 26.38 3.15 7.39
CA MET A 8 24.99 2.82 7.74
C MET A 8 24.86 1.39 8.31
N TYR A 9 25.53 0.41 7.71
CA TYR A 9 25.56 -0.96 8.26
C TYR A 9 26.18 -1.01 9.66
N ARG A 10 27.17 -0.16 9.95
CA ARG A 10 27.77 -0.08 11.28
C ARG A 10 26.79 0.52 12.30
N ILE A 11 26.12 1.61 11.95
CA ILE A 11 25.07 2.21 12.78
C ILE A 11 23.95 1.20 13.07
N ALA A 12 23.49 0.48 12.04
CA ALA A 12 22.48 -0.57 12.22
C ALA A 12 22.94 -1.62 13.23
N LYS A 13 24.19 -2.08 13.11
CA LYS A 13 24.78 -3.04 14.07
C LYS A 13 24.92 -2.47 15.47
N ASP A 14 25.36 -1.23 15.62
CA ASP A 14 25.53 -0.55 16.91
C ASP A 14 24.18 -0.33 17.63
N LEU A 15 23.10 -0.19 16.85
CA LEU A 15 21.72 -0.12 17.34
C LEU A 15 21.04 -1.51 17.46
N GLU A 16 21.81 -2.58 17.27
CA GLU A 16 21.33 -3.97 17.33
C GLU A 16 20.19 -4.29 16.33
N ILE A 17 20.13 -3.54 15.22
CA ILE A 17 19.17 -3.75 14.14
C ILE A 17 19.66 -4.89 13.24
N ARG A 18 18.80 -5.90 13.02
CA ARG A 18 19.09 -7.03 12.12
C ARG A 18 19.16 -6.60 10.66
N THR A 19 20.32 -6.82 10.04
CA THR A 19 20.56 -6.40 8.65
C THR A 19 20.19 -7.44 7.59
N SER A 20 19.86 -8.67 8.00
CA SER A 20 19.52 -9.77 7.10
C SER A 20 18.53 -10.74 7.75
N HIS A 21 17.61 -11.31 6.97
CA HIS A 21 16.70 -12.35 7.43
C HIS A 21 17.42 -13.69 7.60
N GLY A 22 16.97 -14.52 8.55
CA GLY A 22 17.46 -15.88 8.71
C GLY A 22 17.15 -16.79 7.52
N GLU A 23 17.95 -17.83 7.30
CA GLU A 23 17.78 -18.76 6.17
C GLU A 23 16.40 -19.44 6.15
N SER A 24 15.92 -19.89 7.31
CA SER A 24 14.59 -20.50 7.46
C SER A 24 13.47 -19.52 7.11
N THR A 25 13.58 -18.26 7.49
CA THR A 25 12.65 -17.19 7.11
C THR A 25 12.65 -16.96 5.59
N VAL A 26 13.83 -16.88 4.96
CA VAL A 26 13.93 -16.68 3.51
C VAL A 26 13.34 -17.86 2.74
N GLN A 27 13.58 -19.09 3.19
CA GLN A 27 12.99 -20.29 2.59
C GLN A 27 11.46 -20.29 2.74
N ALA A 28 10.94 -19.98 3.94
CA ALA A 28 9.50 -19.87 4.18
C ALA A 28 8.85 -18.78 3.33
N ALA A 29 9.48 -17.61 3.20
CA ALA A 29 8.98 -16.53 2.35
C ALA A 29 8.92 -16.91 0.87
N ARG A 30 9.95 -17.61 0.36
CA ARG A 30 9.96 -18.09 -1.02
C ARG A 30 8.84 -19.09 -1.29
N ALA A 31 8.66 -20.05 -0.39
CA ALA A 31 7.58 -21.03 -0.50
C ALA A 31 6.20 -20.34 -0.45
N ALA A 32 6.00 -19.39 0.47
CA ALA A 32 4.76 -18.62 0.56
C ALA A 32 4.50 -17.76 -0.69
N ALA A 33 5.56 -17.27 -1.35
CA ALA A 33 5.44 -16.45 -2.56
C ALA A 33 5.04 -17.24 -3.82
N GLU A 34 5.11 -18.58 -3.81
CA GLU A 34 4.74 -19.42 -4.96
C GLU A 34 3.23 -19.42 -5.26
N ASP A 35 2.40 -19.21 -4.24
CA ASP A 35 0.95 -19.08 -4.38
C ASP A 35 0.50 -17.71 -3.86
N PRO A 36 0.06 -16.78 -4.74
CA PRO A 36 -0.43 -15.47 -4.32
C PRO A 36 -1.78 -15.55 -3.58
N GLY A 37 -2.40 -16.73 -3.50
CA GLY A 37 -3.63 -16.98 -2.76
C GLY A 37 -4.87 -16.32 -3.37
N THR A 38 -4.80 -15.91 -4.64
CA THR A 38 -5.89 -15.18 -5.33
C THR A 38 -7.01 -16.06 -5.86
N ALA A 39 -6.84 -17.39 -5.84
CA ALA A 39 -7.86 -18.36 -6.28
C ALA A 39 -8.91 -18.70 -5.19
N ASP A 40 -8.82 -18.08 -4.02
CA ASP A 40 -9.71 -18.30 -2.89
C ASP A 40 -11.10 -17.72 -3.15
N SER A 41 -12.10 -18.59 -3.29
CA SER A 41 -13.49 -18.22 -3.62
C SER A 41 -14.22 -17.47 -2.50
N SER A 42 -13.63 -17.34 -1.31
CA SER A 42 -14.18 -16.51 -0.23
C SER A 42 -13.84 -15.04 -0.37
N LEU A 43 -12.93 -14.69 -1.29
CA LEU A 43 -12.54 -13.32 -1.57
C LEU A 43 -13.56 -12.63 -2.47
N GLU A 44 -13.86 -11.37 -2.15
CA GLU A 44 -14.58 -10.48 -3.05
C GLU A 44 -13.72 -10.17 -4.28
N ASP A 45 -14.30 -10.29 -5.47
CA ASP A 45 -13.59 -9.98 -6.72
C ASP A 45 -13.77 -8.50 -7.09
N LEU A 46 -12.72 -7.71 -6.82
CA LEU A 46 -12.68 -6.29 -7.11
C LEU A 46 -11.73 -5.94 -8.27
N ARG A 47 -11.32 -6.94 -9.08
CA ARG A 47 -10.31 -6.75 -10.15
C ARG A 47 -10.75 -5.79 -11.25
N GLU A 48 -12.05 -5.60 -11.42
CA GLU A 48 -12.62 -4.65 -12.39
C GLU A 48 -12.57 -3.19 -11.90
N LEU A 49 -12.41 -2.94 -10.60
CA LEU A 49 -12.24 -1.58 -10.10
C LEU A 49 -10.84 -1.05 -10.46
N PRO A 50 -10.71 0.19 -10.98
CA PRO A 50 -9.45 0.71 -11.46
C PRO A 50 -8.62 1.28 -10.30
N PHE A 51 -8.18 0.40 -9.39
CA PHE A 51 -7.27 0.73 -8.31
C PHE A 51 -5.96 1.30 -8.85
N VAL A 52 -5.37 2.22 -8.10
CA VAL A 52 -3.99 2.71 -8.33
C VAL A 52 -3.25 2.79 -7.01
N THR A 53 -1.93 2.65 -7.05
CA THR A 53 -1.05 3.01 -5.92
C THR A 53 -0.43 4.38 -6.18
N ILE A 54 -0.02 5.09 -5.12
CA ILE A 54 0.64 6.40 -5.22
C ILE A 54 1.81 6.40 -4.24
N ASP A 55 3.02 6.31 -4.77
CA ASP A 55 4.22 6.06 -3.96
C ASP A 55 5.43 6.85 -4.48
N TYR A 56 6.59 6.70 -3.84
CA TYR A 56 7.84 7.22 -4.41
C TYR A 56 8.27 6.39 -5.63
N ASP A 57 9.02 7.00 -6.56
CA ASP A 57 9.52 6.34 -7.76
C ASP A 57 10.25 5.02 -7.45
N SER A 58 11.05 5.03 -6.37
CA SER A 58 11.88 3.90 -5.94
C SER A 58 11.17 2.84 -5.10
N SER A 59 9.92 3.07 -4.68
CA SER A 59 9.18 2.11 -3.84
C SER A 59 8.76 0.88 -4.64
N TRP A 60 8.88 -0.30 -4.04
CA TRP A 60 8.38 -1.56 -4.60
C TRP A 60 7.50 -2.33 -3.59
N ASP A 61 7.53 -1.94 -2.33
CA ASP A 61 6.67 -2.33 -1.22
C ASP A 61 5.36 -1.52 -1.23
N LEU A 62 4.52 -1.76 -2.24
CA LEU A 62 3.28 -1.02 -2.45
C LEU A 62 2.17 -1.60 -1.57
N ASP A 63 2.07 -1.10 -0.34
CA ASP A 63 1.17 -1.66 0.68
C ASP A 63 -0.31 -1.26 0.49
N GLN A 64 -0.58 -0.22 -0.31
CA GLN A 64 -1.89 0.39 -0.38
C GLN A 64 -2.28 0.81 -1.80
N ALA A 65 -3.53 0.56 -2.15
CA ALA A 65 -4.14 1.01 -3.39
C ALA A 65 -5.51 1.64 -3.12
N LEU A 66 -5.92 2.60 -3.95
CA LEU A 66 -7.21 3.26 -3.80
C LEU A 66 -7.98 3.37 -5.10
N TYR A 67 -9.30 3.37 -4.97
CA TYR A 67 -10.24 3.77 -6.00
C TYR A 67 -11.42 4.51 -5.37
N ILE A 68 -11.88 5.59 -6.00
CA ILE A 68 -12.96 6.44 -5.50
C ILE A 68 -13.99 6.63 -6.61
N ARG A 69 -15.27 6.52 -6.23
CA ARG A 69 -16.40 6.86 -7.10
C ARG A 69 -17.44 7.72 -6.40
N GLU A 70 -18.21 8.43 -7.20
CA GLU A 70 -19.43 9.11 -6.74
C GLU A 70 -20.54 8.09 -6.50
N ARG A 71 -21.44 8.44 -5.59
CA ARG A 71 -22.73 7.77 -5.37
C ARG A 71 -23.85 8.76 -5.70
N ASP A 72 -25.11 8.29 -5.69
CA ASP A 72 -26.28 9.18 -5.81
C ASP A 72 -26.22 10.35 -4.81
N ARG A 73 -25.65 10.10 -3.62
CA ARG A 73 -25.27 11.10 -2.62
C ARG A 73 -23.92 10.74 -2.02
N GLY A 74 -23.00 11.71 -2.01
CA GLY A 74 -21.66 11.55 -1.46
C GLY A 74 -20.76 10.63 -2.30
N TYR A 75 -19.92 9.85 -1.62
CA TYR A 75 -18.80 9.14 -2.24
C TYR A 75 -18.64 7.72 -1.69
N GLU A 76 -17.96 6.87 -2.46
CA GLU A 76 -17.49 5.57 -2.03
C GLU A 76 -15.99 5.46 -2.31
N LEU A 77 -15.21 5.19 -1.25
CA LEU A 77 -13.78 4.96 -1.30
C LEU A 77 -13.51 3.48 -1.05
N PHE A 78 -12.83 2.85 -2.00
CA PHE A 78 -12.21 1.54 -1.83
C PHE A 78 -10.75 1.76 -1.51
N TYR A 79 -10.34 1.41 -0.30
CA TYR A 79 -8.96 1.53 0.16
C TYR A 79 -8.43 0.13 0.51
N ALA A 80 -7.62 -0.41 -0.39
CA ALA A 80 -7.09 -1.76 -0.33
C ALA A 80 -5.72 -1.76 0.35
N LEU A 81 -5.56 -2.58 1.39
CA LEU A 81 -4.28 -2.84 2.03
C LEU A 81 -3.78 -4.24 1.66
N ALA A 82 -2.47 -4.38 1.43
CA ALA A 82 -1.82 -5.67 1.19
C ALA A 82 -2.16 -6.69 2.30
N ASP A 83 -2.62 -7.88 1.93
CA ASP A 83 -2.99 -8.94 2.87
C ASP A 83 -1.75 -9.74 3.35
N ALA A 84 -0.79 -9.06 3.98
CA ALA A 84 0.43 -9.70 4.49
C ALA A 84 0.13 -10.80 5.55
N ALA A 85 -0.98 -10.66 6.27
CA ALA A 85 -1.44 -11.64 7.26
C ALA A 85 -1.84 -12.99 6.64
N HIS A 86 -2.10 -13.03 5.33
CA HIS A 86 -2.28 -14.30 4.62
C HIS A 86 -0.99 -15.13 4.60
N PHE A 87 0.15 -14.47 4.37
CA PHE A 87 1.47 -15.09 4.18
C PHE A 87 2.27 -15.27 5.47
N VAL A 88 1.97 -14.46 6.50
CA VAL A 88 2.68 -14.46 7.78
C VAL A 88 1.74 -14.97 8.86
N ARG A 89 1.85 -16.25 9.24
CA ARG A 89 0.92 -16.93 10.16
C ARG A 89 1.56 -17.17 11.53
N PRO A 90 0.81 -16.98 12.64
CA PRO A 90 1.31 -17.30 13.97
C PRO A 90 1.91 -18.71 14.05
N GLY A 91 3.14 -18.79 14.57
CA GLY A 91 3.87 -20.05 14.75
C GLY A 91 4.80 -20.44 13.60
N ASP A 92 4.79 -19.73 12.46
CA ASP A 92 5.75 -19.95 11.38
C ASP A 92 7.06 -19.12 11.57
N PRO A 93 8.15 -19.46 10.84
CA PRO A 93 9.40 -18.69 10.91
C PRO A 93 9.30 -17.25 10.39
N LEU A 94 8.30 -16.93 9.55
CA LEU A 94 8.08 -15.56 9.06
C LEU A 94 7.53 -14.67 10.16
N PHE A 95 6.55 -15.17 10.90
CA PHE A 95 5.90 -14.51 12.02
C PHE A 95 6.88 -14.26 13.15
N ALA A 96 7.69 -15.27 13.51
CA ALA A 96 8.72 -15.08 14.52
C ALA A 96 9.71 -13.96 14.15
N GLU A 97 10.23 -13.98 12.91
CA GLU A 97 11.15 -12.95 12.43
C GLU A 97 10.48 -11.57 12.30
N SER A 98 9.23 -11.50 11.82
CA SER A 98 8.50 -10.23 11.69
C SER A 98 8.21 -9.61 13.06
N MET A 99 7.85 -10.43 14.05
CA MET A 99 7.63 -9.97 15.43
C MET A 99 8.93 -9.51 16.08
N GLU A 100 10.05 -10.16 15.79
CA GLU A 100 11.35 -9.77 16.34
C GLU A 100 11.91 -8.50 15.68
N ARG A 101 11.65 -8.28 14.38
CA ARG A 101 11.98 -7.03 13.68
C ARG A 101 11.06 -5.88 14.05
N GLY A 102 9.75 -6.15 14.15
CA GLY A 102 8.68 -5.20 14.47
C GLY A 102 8.36 -4.20 13.37
N VAL A 103 9.37 -3.63 12.70
CA VAL A 103 9.23 -2.57 11.69
C VAL A 103 10.29 -2.71 10.58
N SER A 104 10.04 -2.08 9.44
CA SER A 104 11.06 -1.81 8.42
C SER A 104 11.86 -0.56 8.82
N PHE A 105 13.19 -0.61 8.73
CA PHE A 105 14.05 0.54 8.98
C PHE A 105 14.51 1.17 7.65
N TYR A 106 14.23 2.46 7.47
CA TYR A 106 14.65 3.23 6.31
C TYR A 106 15.80 4.17 6.71
N LEU A 107 17.03 3.75 6.42
CA LEU A 107 18.24 4.54 6.63
C LEU A 107 18.66 5.23 5.33
N PRO A 108 19.47 6.30 5.38
CA PRO A 108 20.00 6.94 4.17
C PRO A 108 20.72 5.95 3.24
N GLY A 109 20.07 5.58 2.13
CA GLY A 109 20.60 4.64 1.14
C GLY A 109 20.61 3.17 1.57
N LEU A 110 19.91 2.80 2.65
CA LEU A 110 19.80 1.43 3.12
C LEU A 110 18.41 1.16 3.72
N THR A 111 17.67 0.23 3.12
CA THR A 111 16.42 -0.26 3.68
C THR A 111 16.66 -1.63 4.31
N LEU A 112 16.20 -1.81 5.54
CA LEU A 112 16.21 -3.09 6.25
C LEU A 112 14.75 -3.51 6.48
N PRO A 113 14.15 -4.30 5.57
CA PRO A 113 12.72 -4.54 5.59
C PRO A 113 12.33 -5.53 6.69
N MET A 114 11.10 -5.38 7.19
CA MET A 114 10.48 -6.29 8.14
C MET A 114 10.31 -7.68 7.53
N LEU A 115 9.77 -7.76 6.32
CA LEU A 115 9.58 -9.01 5.59
C LEU A 115 10.68 -9.21 4.54
N PRO A 116 10.99 -10.45 4.14
CA PRO A 116 11.85 -10.70 3.00
C PRO A 116 11.30 -10.07 1.71
N ALA A 117 12.17 -9.53 0.86
CA ALA A 117 11.79 -8.78 -0.33
C ALA A 117 10.90 -9.55 -1.32
N CYS A 118 11.05 -10.88 -1.42
CA CYS A 118 10.17 -11.70 -2.28
C CYS A 118 8.70 -11.66 -1.86
N LEU A 119 8.40 -11.31 -0.60
CA LEU A 119 7.05 -11.00 -0.16
C LEU A 119 6.79 -9.50 -0.28
N SER A 120 7.52 -8.66 0.48
CA SER A 120 7.19 -7.24 0.64
C SER A 120 7.20 -6.46 -0.67
N GLU A 121 8.17 -6.72 -1.55
CA GLU A 121 8.30 -6.07 -2.86
C GLU A 121 7.74 -6.93 -4.01
N GLY A 122 7.16 -8.09 -3.66
CA GLY A 122 6.69 -9.10 -4.61
C GLY A 122 5.23 -9.47 -4.37
N THR A 123 5.01 -10.65 -3.79
CA THR A 123 3.68 -11.27 -3.70
C THR A 123 2.68 -10.47 -2.85
N THR A 124 3.13 -9.72 -1.83
CA THR A 124 2.21 -8.87 -1.04
C THR A 124 2.06 -7.48 -1.63
N SER A 125 3.05 -7.00 -2.38
CA SER A 125 3.01 -5.67 -3.00
C SER A 125 1.89 -5.59 -4.03
N LEU A 126 1.11 -4.52 -3.99
CA LEU A 126 0.01 -4.22 -4.90
C LEU A 126 0.50 -3.71 -6.26
N LEU A 127 1.45 -4.43 -6.85
CA LEU A 127 2.07 -4.13 -8.15
C LEU A 127 1.03 -4.00 -9.26
N PRO A 128 1.28 -3.11 -10.24
CA PRO A 128 0.34 -2.89 -11.34
C PRO A 128 0.18 -4.15 -12.21
N HIS A 129 -1.03 -4.35 -12.70
CA HIS A 129 -1.46 -5.41 -13.60
C HIS A 129 -1.38 -6.84 -13.06
N GLU A 130 -1.13 -7.01 -11.77
CA GLU A 130 -1.12 -8.32 -11.13
C GLU A 130 -2.29 -8.50 -10.17
N ASP A 131 -2.83 -9.73 -10.12
CA ASP A 131 -3.85 -10.08 -9.14
C ASP A 131 -3.20 -10.20 -7.77
N ARG A 132 -3.77 -9.51 -6.77
CA ARG A 132 -3.26 -9.46 -5.41
C ARG A 132 -4.38 -9.58 -4.39
N ARG A 133 -4.12 -10.36 -3.33
CA ARG A 133 -4.99 -10.37 -2.15
C ARG A 133 -4.88 -9.03 -1.43
N ALA A 134 -6.01 -8.52 -0.98
CA ALA A 134 -6.07 -7.30 -0.20
C ALA A 134 -7.19 -7.38 0.85
N LEU A 135 -6.97 -6.66 1.95
CA LEU A 135 -8.00 -6.27 2.89
C LEU A 135 -8.53 -4.90 2.46
N THR A 136 -9.67 -4.89 1.78
CA THR A 136 -10.25 -3.66 1.22
C THR A 136 -11.28 -3.06 2.16
N PHE A 137 -11.03 -1.83 2.59
CA PHE A 137 -12.00 -1.01 3.30
C PHE A 137 -12.89 -0.29 2.27
N CYS A 138 -14.17 -0.65 2.24
CA CYS A 138 -15.20 0.08 1.50
C CYS A 138 -15.82 1.12 2.45
N ILE A 139 -15.50 2.39 2.19
CA ILE A 139 -15.88 3.52 3.04
C ILE A 139 -16.88 4.39 2.28
N ARG A 140 -18.08 4.52 2.83
CA ARG A 140 -19.10 5.42 2.31
C ARG A 140 -19.04 6.75 3.02
N LEU A 141 -18.99 7.82 2.24
CA LEU A 141 -18.95 9.19 2.72
C LEU A 141 -20.22 9.94 2.25
N ASP A 142 -20.69 10.87 3.06
CA ASP A 142 -21.69 11.85 2.63
C ASP A 142 -21.06 12.95 1.75
N GLU A 143 -21.88 13.88 1.28
CA GLU A 143 -21.44 15.04 0.45
C GLU A 143 -20.45 15.97 1.16
N LEU A 144 -20.36 15.89 2.48
CA LEU A 144 -19.48 16.70 3.31
C LEU A 144 -18.20 15.93 3.71
N GLY A 145 -18.00 14.70 3.21
CA GLY A 145 -16.83 13.87 3.52
C GLY A 145 -16.89 13.20 4.90
N MET A 146 -18.07 13.17 5.54
CA MET A 146 -18.29 12.45 6.79
C MET A 146 -18.48 10.96 6.51
N VAL A 147 -17.91 10.11 7.36
CA VAL A 147 -18.05 8.65 7.23
C VAL A 147 -19.46 8.24 7.64
N GLU A 148 -20.19 7.65 6.71
CA GLU A 148 -21.51 7.03 6.95
C GLU A 148 -21.34 5.58 7.40
N SER A 149 -20.47 4.82 6.72
CA SER A 149 -20.19 3.42 7.04
C SER A 149 -18.82 2.98 6.55
N THR A 150 -18.27 1.96 7.19
CA THR A 150 -17.06 1.26 6.76
C THR A 150 -17.32 -0.24 6.78
N GLU A 151 -17.02 -0.91 5.67
CA GLU A 151 -17.06 -2.37 5.54
C GLU A 151 -15.66 -2.88 5.20
N LEU A 152 -15.26 -4.02 5.78
CA LEU A 152 -13.99 -4.67 5.50
C LEU A 152 -14.23 -5.92 4.65
N LEU A 153 -13.62 -5.96 3.48
CA LEU A 153 -13.75 -7.02 2.48
C LEU A 153 -12.38 -7.69 2.25
N PRO A 154 -12.19 -8.95 2.66
CA PRO A 154 -11.16 -9.78 2.07
C PRO A 154 -11.42 -9.87 0.56
N SER A 155 -10.45 -9.48 -0.25
CA SER A 155 -10.66 -9.26 -1.68
C SER A 155 -9.46 -9.67 -2.54
N VAL A 156 -9.71 -9.85 -3.83
CA VAL A 156 -8.70 -9.82 -4.88
C VAL A 156 -8.85 -8.51 -5.65
N ILE A 157 -7.75 -7.79 -5.81
CA ILE A 157 -7.69 -6.56 -6.63
C ILE A 157 -6.68 -6.73 -7.76
N ARG A 158 -6.75 -5.84 -8.75
CA ARG A 158 -5.71 -5.66 -9.76
C ARG A 158 -5.43 -4.17 -9.94
N SER A 159 -4.32 -3.68 -9.38
CA SER A 159 -3.91 -2.29 -9.56
C SER A 159 -3.66 -2.01 -11.05
N ARG A 160 -4.06 -0.83 -11.52
CA ARG A 160 -3.88 -0.40 -12.91
C ARG A 160 -2.51 0.19 -13.11
N ASP A 161 -2.07 1.07 -12.22
CA ASP A 161 -0.79 1.75 -12.33
C ASP A 161 -0.20 2.04 -10.95
N LYS A 162 1.14 2.06 -10.91
CA LYS A 162 1.89 2.68 -9.82
C LYS A 162 2.13 4.14 -10.19
N LEU A 163 1.42 5.03 -9.53
CA LEU A 163 1.58 6.47 -9.73
C LEU A 163 2.59 7.04 -8.74
N THR A 164 2.98 8.28 -8.98
CA THR A 164 3.94 9.01 -8.16
C THR A 164 3.27 10.23 -7.58
N TYR A 165 3.65 10.64 -6.36
CA TYR A 165 3.08 11.84 -5.74
C TYR A 165 3.25 13.08 -6.65
N SER A 166 4.42 13.24 -7.27
CA SER A 166 4.69 14.34 -8.20
C SER A 166 3.85 14.25 -9.48
N GLY A 167 3.64 13.04 -10.02
CA GLY A 167 2.83 12.81 -11.20
C GLY A 167 1.34 13.09 -10.96
N VAL A 168 0.82 12.65 -9.81
CA VAL A 168 -0.56 12.94 -9.40
C VAL A 168 -0.74 14.43 -9.12
N GLN A 169 0.19 15.08 -8.43
CA GLN A 169 0.14 16.52 -8.20
C GLN A 169 0.14 17.29 -9.53
N HIS A 170 1.02 16.93 -10.47
CA HIS A 170 1.06 17.55 -11.79
C HIS A 170 -0.27 17.37 -12.54
N PHE A 171 -0.88 16.20 -12.48
CA PHE A 171 -2.21 15.96 -13.05
C PHE A 171 -3.28 16.86 -12.41
N LEU A 172 -3.29 16.99 -11.08
CA LEU A 172 -4.28 17.83 -10.39
C LEU A 172 -4.11 19.32 -10.72
N ASP A 173 -2.88 19.79 -10.89
CA ASP A 173 -2.58 21.19 -11.22
C ASP A 173 -2.82 21.51 -12.71
N ARG A 174 -2.48 20.58 -13.60
CA ARG A 174 -2.54 20.72 -15.06
C ARG A 174 -3.07 19.45 -15.72
N PRO A 175 -4.38 19.16 -15.60
CA PRO A 175 -4.95 17.90 -16.08
C PRO A 175 -4.70 17.69 -17.57
N ASP A 176 -4.87 18.72 -18.40
CA ASP A 176 -4.73 18.62 -19.86
C ASP A 176 -3.29 18.33 -20.34
N GLU A 177 -2.28 18.50 -19.47
CA GLU A 177 -0.87 18.23 -19.78
C GLU A 177 -0.42 16.83 -19.33
N SER A 178 -1.24 16.13 -18.53
CA SER A 178 -0.87 14.85 -17.94
C SER A 178 -1.48 13.66 -18.69
N PRO A 179 -0.72 12.57 -18.91
CA PRO A 179 -1.25 11.36 -19.54
C PRO A 179 -2.41 10.73 -18.74
N ILE A 180 -2.45 10.97 -17.42
CA ILE A 180 -3.51 10.50 -16.50
C ILE A 180 -4.89 11.00 -16.95
N ALA A 181 -4.98 12.12 -17.66
CA ALA A 181 -6.24 12.66 -18.16
C ALA A 181 -6.98 11.72 -19.12
N SER A 182 -6.30 10.72 -19.68
CA SER A 182 -6.87 9.70 -20.57
C SER A 182 -7.13 8.36 -19.89
N CYS A 183 -6.74 8.21 -18.62
CA CYS A 183 -6.83 6.95 -17.89
C CYS A 183 -8.21 6.76 -17.23
N GLU A 184 -8.64 5.51 -17.08
CA GLU A 184 -9.93 5.15 -16.48
C GLU A 184 -10.09 5.59 -15.01
N TYR A 185 -8.97 5.70 -14.27
CA TYR A 185 -8.94 6.17 -12.89
C TYR A 185 -8.83 7.70 -12.74
N ARG A 186 -8.85 8.46 -13.85
CA ARG A 186 -8.81 9.93 -13.84
C ARG A 186 -9.80 10.52 -12.83
N ARG A 187 -11.08 10.10 -12.92
CA ARG A 187 -12.14 10.62 -12.05
C ARG A 187 -11.89 10.30 -10.58
N SER A 188 -11.34 9.12 -10.28
CA SER A 188 -10.97 8.73 -8.92
C SER A 188 -9.95 9.70 -8.31
N LEU A 189 -8.94 10.13 -9.08
CA LEU A 189 -7.92 11.07 -8.60
C LEU A 189 -8.48 12.49 -8.43
N GLU A 190 -9.37 12.94 -9.31
CA GLU A 190 -10.08 14.22 -9.13
C GLU A 190 -10.91 14.21 -7.83
N LEU A 191 -11.63 13.11 -7.57
CA LEU A 191 -12.41 12.93 -6.34
C LEU A 191 -11.51 12.84 -5.10
N MET A 192 -10.32 12.25 -5.22
CA MET A 192 -9.34 12.22 -4.14
C MET A 192 -8.98 13.62 -3.65
N ALA A 193 -8.79 14.59 -4.56
CA ALA A 193 -8.50 15.98 -4.19
C ALA A 193 -9.70 16.65 -3.47
N VAL A 194 -10.93 16.40 -3.96
CA VAL A 194 -12.17 16.91 -3.36
C VAL A 194 -12.35 16.35 -1.94
N ILE A 195 -12.32 15.02 -1.81
CA ILE A 195 -12.53 14.34 -0.53
C ILE A 195 -11.39 14.66 0.42
N GLY A 196 -10.13 14.66 -0.05
CA GLY A 196 -8.98 15.06 0.75
C GLY A 196 -9.16 16.43 1.39
N THR A 197 -9.63 17.41 0.62
CA THR A 197 -9.93 18.76 1.11
C THR A 197 -11.04 18.75 2.18
N LEU A 198 -12.15 18.06 1.94
CA LEU A 198 -13.24 17.94 2.92
C LEU A 198 -12.75 17.29 4.23
N ARG A 199 -11.92 16.25 4.12
CA ARG A 199 -11.34 15.52 5.25
C ARG A 199 -10.36 16.38 6.05
N MET A 200 -9.53 17.19 5.39
CA MET A 200 -8.64 18.15 6.05
C MET A 200 -9.44 19.19 6.83
N GLN A 201 -10.47 19.79 6.23
CA GLN A 201 -11.33 20.76 6.92
C GLN A 201 -12.07 20.14 8.12
N LEU A 202 -12.50 18.87 8.00
CA LEU A 202 -13.09 18.14 9.12
C LEU A 202 -12.07 17.88 10.24
N ALA A 203 -10.83 17.60 9.88
CA ALA A 203 -9.75 17.39 10.84
C ALA A 203 -9.42 18.68 11.61
N GLU A 204 -9.35 19.82 10.92
CA GLU A 204 -9.19 21.14 11.55
C GLU A 204 -10.34 21.45 12.52
N ARG A 205 -11.60 21.22 12.09
CA ARG A 205 -12.77 21.44 12.97
C ARG A 205 -12.77 20.56 14.22
N ARG A 206 -12.10 19.40 14.16
CA ARG A 206 -11.98 18.46 15.30
C ARG A 206 -10.72 18.70 16.14
N ASP A 207 -9.88 19.65 15.79
CA ASP A 207 -8.60 19.93 16.46
C ASP A 207 -7.68 18.69 16.54
N VAL A 208 -7.71 17.83 15.51
CA VAL A 208 -6.86 16.62 15.43
C VAL A 208 -5.57 16.82 14.66
N VAL A 209 -5.43 17.95 13.94
CA VAL A 209 -4.19 18.40 13.31
C VAL A 209 -3.76 19.66 14.05
N ARG A 210 -2.61 19.60 14.72
CA ARG A 210 -2.02 20.71 15.49
C ARG A 210 -0.78 21.23 14.81
#